data_AF-A0A6G3WTE3-F1
#
_entry.id   AF-A0A6G3WTE3-F1
#
_cell.length_a   1.000
_cell.length_b   1.000
_cell.length_c   1.000
_cell.angle_alpha   90.00
_cell.angle_beta   90.00
_cell.angle_gamma   90.00
#
_symmetry.space_group_name_H-M   'P 1'
#
loop_
_entity.id
_entity.type
_entity.pdbx_description
1 polymer ?
#
loop_
_entity_poly.entity_id
_entity_poly.type
_entity_poly.pdbx_seq_one_letter_code
_entity_poly.pdbx_strand_id
1 'polypeptide(L)'
;IEMFGDEIENLSTLHPLTGEIISEDPTVHVFPASHYVAGPERMERAVSGIEQELEQRLAELEKQGKMLEAQRLRMRTTYDIEMLRQIGTCSGVENYSMHFDDRAPGTAPNTLLDYFPDDFLLVLDESHVTVPQIGAMYEGDASRKRTLVDHGFRLPSAMDNRPLKWEEFLKRIDQTVYLSATPGKYELSRGDGFVEQIIRPTGLVDPEVVVKPTEGQIDDLVHEIRERVERDERVLVTTLTKKMSEDLTDYFLELGIQVRYLH
;
A
#
# COMPACT_ATOMS: atom_id res chain seq x y z
N ILE A 1 -31.57 2.33 -17.40
CA ILE A 1 -32.42 3.45 -16.94
C ILE A 1 -33.38 3.76 -18.07
N GLU A 2 -34.64 3.41 -17.90
CA GLU A 2 -35.72 3.72 -18.85
C GLU A 2 -36.44 4.98 -18.37
N MET A 3 -36.69 5.91 -19.30
CA MET A 3 -37.18 7.26 -19.01
C MET A 3 -38.52 7.50 -19.70
N PHE A 4 -39.47 8.10 -18.99
CA PHE A 4 -40.71 8.66 -19.54
C PHE A 4 -40.70 10.18 -19.38
N GLY A 5 -40.23 10.88 -20.42
CA GLY A 5 -39.95 12.31 -20.33
C GLY A 5 -38.84 12.57 -19.31
N ASP A 6 -39.18 13.30 -18.24
CA ASP A 6 -38.28 13.64 -17.14
C ASP A 6 -38.45 12.72 -15.92
N GLU A 7 -39.28 11.67 -16.02
CA GLU A 7 -39.48 10.67 -14.96
C GLU A 7 -38.71 9.37 -15.28
N ILE A 8 -38.08 8.79 -14.25
CA ILE A 8 -37.49 7.45 -14.33
C ILE A 8 -38.64 6.44 -14.21
N GLU A 9 -38.92 5.70 -15.29
CA GLU A 9 -39.99 4.70 -15.33
C GLU A 9 -39.52 3.35 -14.78
N ASN A 10 -38.30 2.94 -15.16
CA ASN A 10 -37.75 1.66 -14.75
C ASN A 10 -36.21 1.70 -14.61
N LEU A 11 -35.71 0.93 -13.66
CA LEU A 11 -34.29 0.71 -13.42
C LEU A 11 -34.04 -0.78 -13.40
N SER A 12 -33.23 -1.26 -14.34
CA SER A 12 -32.91 -2.67 -14.48
C SER A 12 -31.40 -2.88 -14.49
N THR A 13 -30.94 -3.91 -13.77
CA THR A 13 -29.56 -4.40 -13.86
C THR A 13 -29.47 -5.44 -14.96
N LEU A 14 -28.56 -5.25 -15.90
CA LEU A 14 -28.38 -6.12 -17.07
C LEU A 14 -27.09 -6.93 -16.96
N HIS A 15 -27.12 -8.17 -17.45
CA HIS A 15 -25.89 -8.93 -17.63
C HIS A 15 -25.04 -8.29 -18.73
N PRO A 16 -23.77 -7.90 -18.47
CA PRO A 16 -23.00 -7.05 -19.37
C PRO A 16 -22.68 -7.71 -20.73
N LEU A 17 -22.69 -9.05 -20.81
CA LEU A 17 -22.38 -9.78 -22.05
C LEU A 17 -23.60 -10.23 -22.85
N THR A 18 -24.69 -10.62 -22.18
CA THR A 18 -25.87 -11.23 -22.83
C THR A 18 -27.01 -10.23 -22.99
N GLY A 19 -27.01 -9.16 -22.19
CA GLY A 19 -28.09 -8.17 -22.15
C GLY A 19 -29.35 -8.65 -21.42
N GLU A 20 -29.32 -9.84 -20.81
CA GLU A 20 -30.46 -10.34 -20.03
C GLU A 20 -30.69 -9.52 -18.77
N ILE A 21 -31.96 -9.31 -18.41
CA ILE A 21 -32.35 -8.61 -17.18
C ILE A 21 -32.07 -9.53 -15.99
N ILE A 22 -31.21 -9.06 -15.07
CA ILE A 22 -30.87 -9.76 -13.82
C ILE A 22 -31.87 -9.37 -12.72
N SER A 23 -32.15 -8.07 -12.59
CA SER A 23 -33.05 -7.52 -11.58
C SER A 23 -33.66 -6.21 -12.04
N GLU A 24 -34.81 -5.88 -11.45
CA GLU A 24 -35.41 -4.54 -11.47
C GLU A 24 -35.25 -3.94 -10.07
N ASP A 25 -34.69 -2.74 -9.99
CA ASP A 25 -34.20 -2.15 -8.75
C ASP A 25 -34.92 -0.81 -8.48
N PRO A 26 -35.51 -0.57 -7.30
CA PRO A 26 -36.24 0.67 -7.04
C PRO A 26 -35.33 1.91 -6.95
N THR A 27 -34.05 1.71 -6.61
CA THR A 27 -33.06 2.76 -6.44
C THR A 27 -31.70 2.24 -6.90
N VAL A 28 -30.89 3.10 -7.53
CA VAL A 28 -29.49 2.80 -7.87
C VAL A 28 -28.58 3.94 -7.42
N HIS A 29 -27.41 3.60 -6.88
CA HIS A 29 -26.36 4.56 -6.54
C HIS A 29 -25.25 4.53 -7.59
N VAL A 30 -25.03 5.66 -8.27
CA VAL A 30 -23.95 5.80 -9.26
C VAL A 30 -22.80 6.57 -8.61
N PHE A 31 -21.69 5.88 -8.38
CA PHE A 31 -20.49 6.48 -7.82
C PHE A 31 -19.58 7.05 -8.92
N PRO A 32 -18.73 8.06 -8.61
CA PRO A 32 -17.75 8.56 -9.56
C PRO A 32 -16.83 7.45 -10.07
N ALA A 33 -16.50 7.48 -11.37
CA ALA A 33 -15.58 6.53 -11.98
C ALA A 33 -14.11 6.73 -11.56
N SER A 34 -13.81 7.83 -10.86
CA SER A 34 -12.48 8.15 -10.34
C SER A 34 -12.57 8.92 -9.03
N HIS A 35 -11.56 8.75 -8.17
CA HIS A 35 -11.46 9.44 -6.89
C HIS A 35 -11.04 10.92 -7.00
N TYR A 36 -10.54 11.35 -8.17
CA TYR A 36 -10.08 12.73 -8.42
C TYR A 36 -11.03 13.55 -9.29
N VAL A 37 -12.30 13.17 -9.36
CA VAL A 37 -13.31 13.93 -10.11
C VAL A 37 -13.65 15.20 -9.31
N ALA A 38 -13.25 16.35 -9.86
CA ALA A 38 -13.57 17.67 -9.31
C ALA A 38 -14.52 18.43 -10.23
N GLY A 39 -15.52 19.11 -9.67
CA GLY A 39 -16.37 20.03 -10.43
C GLY A 39 -15.60 21.26 -10.94
N PRO A 40 -16.13 22.01 -11.92
CA PRO A 40 -15.42 23.12 -12.57
C PRO A 40 -14.85 24.17 -11.61
N GLU A 41 -15.62 24.57 -10.60
CA GLU A 41 -15.19 25.56 -9.60
C GLU A 41 -14.02 25.04 -8.75
N ARG A 42 -14.05 23.77 -8.36
CA ARG A 42 -12.98 23.14 -7.57
C ARG A 42 -11.71 22.98 -8.41
N MET A 43 -11.85 22.63 -9.69
CA MET A 43 -10.74 22.56 -10.64
C MET A 43 -10.05 23.91 -10.80
N GLU A 44 -10.80 24.99 -11.03
CA GLU A 44 -10.21 26.31 -11.26
C GLU A 44 -9.46 26.82 -10.02
N ARG A 45 -10.03 26.61 -8.82
CA ARG A 45 -9.33 26.94 -7.56
C ARG A 45 -8.03 26.15 -7.39
N ALA A 46 -8.06 24.84 -7.65
CA ALA A 46 -6.88 24.00 -7.55
C ALA A 46 -5.79 24.44 -8.54
N VAL A 47 -6.16 24.69 -9.80
CA VAL A 47 -5.23 25.19 -10.84
C VAL A 47 -4.60 26.52 -10.43
N SER A 48 -5.38 27.47 -9.91
CA SER A 48 -4.84 28.74 -9.42
C SER A 48 -3.84 28.54 -8.28
N GLY A 49 -4.08 27.59 -7.37
CA GLY A 49 -3.14 27.25 -6.30
C GLY A 49 -1.82 26.65 -6.82
N ILE A 50 -1.93 25.76 -7.81
CA ILE A 50 -0.78 25.14 -8.48
C ILE A 50 0.07 26.19 -9.21
N GLU A 51 -0.57 27.13 -9.92
CA GLU A 51 0.11 28.22 -10.63
C GLU A 51 0.88 29.14 -9.66
N GLN A 52 0.28 29.48 -8.52
CA GLN A 52 0.94 30.30 -7.49
C GLN A 52 2.12 29.59 -6.85
N GLU A 53 1.97 28.31 -6.49
CA GLU A 53 3.07 27.51 -5.93
C GLU A 53 4.21 27.35 -6.94
N LEU A 54 3.87 27.13 -8.22
CA LEU A 54 4.85 27.03 -9.30
C LEU A 54 5.67 28.31 -9.43
N GLU A 55 5.02 29.48 -9.45
CA GLU A 55 5.71 30.76 -9.55
C GLU A 55 6.72 30.96 -8.40
N GLN A 56 6.27 30.71 -7.16
CA GLN A 56 7.12 30.82 -5.97
C GLN A 56 8.32 29.84 -6.06
N ARG A 57 8.06 28.58 -6.39
CA ARG A 57 9.10 27.55 -6.44
C ARG A 57 10.12 27.80 -7.55
N LEU A 58 9.69 28.31 -8.70
CA LEU A 58 10.60 28.65 -9.79
C LEU A 58 11.52 29.80 -9.39
N ALA A 59 10.99 30.85 -8.75
CA ALA A 59 11.80 31.96 -8.25
C ALA A 59 12.85 31.49 -7.21
N GLU A 60 12.50 30.54 -6.33
CA GLU A 60 13.44 29.93 -5.39
C GLU A 60 14.57 29.17 -6.11
N LEU A 61 14.23 28.31 -7.07
CA LEU A 61 15.20 27.49 -7.80
C LEU A 61 16.14 28.36 -8.64
N GLU A 62 15.61 29.37 -9.33
CA GLU A 62 16.39 30.32 -10.14
C GLU A 62 17.35 31.12 -9.25
N LYS A 63 16.90 31.59 -8.07
CA LYS A 63 17.75 32.29 -7.09
C LYS A 63 18.87 31.39 -6.54
N GLN A 64 18.66 30.08 -6.48
CA GLN A 64 19.66 29.09 -6.08
C GLN A 64 20.61 28.68 -7.22
N GLY A 65 20.43 29.21 -8.44
CA GLY A 65 21.20 28.82 -9.62
C GLY A 65 20.81 27.46 -10.21
N LYS A 66 19.69 26.87 -9.76
CA LYS A 66 19.15 25.57 -10.21
C LYS A 66 18.28 25.73 -11.47
N MET A 67 18.89 26.25 -12.54
CA MET A 67 18.16 26.61 -13.77
C MET A 67 17.57 25.39 -14.49
N LEU A 68 18.25 24.24 -14.46
CA LEU A 68 17.77 23.01 -15.09
C LEU A 68 16.54 22.45 -14.36
N GLU A 69 16.57 22.44 -13.03
CA GLU A 69 15.45 22.02 -12.19
C GLU A 69 14.25 22.96 -12.38
N ALA A 70 14.48 24.27 -12.43
CA ALA A 70 13.42 25.25 -12.70
C ALA A 70 12.77 25.03 -14.08
N GLN A 71 13.58 24.86 -15.13
CA GLN A 71 13.07 24.58 -16.47
C GLN A 71 12.26 23.28 -16.51
N ARG A 72 12.77 22.22 -15.89
CA ARG A 72 12.08 20.91 -15.80
C ARG A 72 10.73 21.04 -15.11
N LEU A 73 10.70 21.71 -13.95
CA LEU A 73 9.49 21.90 -13.16
C LEU A 73 8.45 22.72 -13.93
N ARG A 74 8.88 23.81 -14.57
CA ARG A 74 8.03 24.68 -15.40
C ARG A 74 7.38 23.88 -16.53
N MET A 75 8.17 23.17 -17.34
CA MET A 75 7.66 22.40 -18.48
C MET A 75 6.64 21.35 -18.05
N ARG A 76 6.95 20.57 -16.99
CA ARG A 76 6.04 19.54 -16.50
C ARG A 76 4.74 20.14 -15.98
N THR A 77 4.84 21.13 -15.10
CA THR A 77 3.67 21.66 -14.38
C THR A 77 2.74 22.44 -15.32
N THR A 78 3.29 23.21 -16.27
CA THR A 78 2.48 23.90 -17.27
C THR A 78 1.72 22.93 -18.17
N TYR A 79 2.36 21.84 -18.61
CA TYR A 79 1.68 20.79 -19.36
C TYR A 79 0.56 20.13 -18.54
N ASP A 80 0.85 19.78 -17.28
CA ASP A 80 -0.14 19.17 -16.39
C ASP A 80 -1.34 20.12 -16.16
N ILE A 81 -1.11 21.44 -16.01
CA ILE A 81 -2.17 22.47 -15.91
C ILE A 81 -3.03 22.55 -17.18
N GLU A 82 -2.42 22.52 -18.38
CA GLU A 82 -3.17 22.52 -19.64
C GLU A 82 -4.08 21.31 -19.74
N MET A 83 -3.58 20.13 -19.36
CA MET A 83 -4.35 18.89 -19.33
C MET A 83 -5.51 18.95 -18.32
N LEU A 84 -5.28 19.52 -17.14
CA LEU A 84 -6.32 19.75 -16.14
C LEU A 84 -7.43 20.67 -16.66
N ARG A 85 -7.08 21.77 -17.34
CA ARG A 85 -8.07 22.70 -17.92
C ARG A 85 -8.86 22.12 -19.08
N GLN A 86 -8.24 21.32 -19.95
CA GLN A 86 -8.87 20.80 -21.18
C GLN A 86 -9.61 19.48 -20.97
N ILE A 87 -9.03 18.57 -20.20
CA ILE A 87 -9.53 17.18 -20.03
C ILE A 87 -10.13 16.97 -18.64
N GLY A 88 -9.79 17.80 -17.65
CA GLY A 88 -10.20 17.62 -16.27
C GLY A 88 -9.32 16.65 -15.47
N THR A 89 -8.26 16.10 -16.08
CA THR A 89 -7.28 15.21 -15.42
C THR A 89 -5.94 15.27 -16.13
N CYS A 90 -4.87 14.86 -15.44
CA CYS A 90 -3.53 14.72 -16.00
C CYS A 90 -2.86 13.44 -15.46
N SER A 91 -1.73 13.05 -16.07
CA SER A 91 -0.96 11.90 -15.60
C SER A 91 -0.26 12.24 -14.29
N GLY A 92 -0.61 11.56 -13.22
CA GLY A 92 -0.07 11.84 -11.90
C GLY A 92 -0.82 12.95 -11.15
N VAL A 93 -2.13 13.10 -11.42
CA VAL A 93 -3.00 14.11 -10.79
C VAL A 93 -2.96 14.06 -9.26
N GLU A 94 -2.67 12.89 -8.68
CA GLU A 94 -2.52 12.70 -7.23
C GLU A 94 -1.43 13.57 -6.61
N ASN A 95 -0.42 14.00 -7.38
CA ASN A 95 0.64 14.90 -6.91
C ASN A 95 0.13 16.32 -6.63
N TYR A 96 -1.09 16.63 -7.04
CA TYR A 96 -1.78 17.89 -6.77
C TYR A 96 -2.91 17.73 -5.75
N SER A 97 -3.02 16.57 -5.07
CA SER A 97 -4.15 16.26 -4.18
C SER A 97 -4.37 17.30 -3.10
N MET A 98 -3.31 17.89 -2.55
CA MET A 98 -3.41 19.00 -1.58
C MET A 98 -4.21 20.19 -2.15
N HIS A 99 -3.94 20.59 -3.39
CA HIS A 99 -4.65 21.69 -4.07
C HIS A 99 -6.09 21.32 -4.39
N PHE A 100 -6.32 20.08 -4.84
CA PHE A 100 -7.68 19.59 -5.08
C PHE A 100 -8.50 19.54 -3.81
N ASP A 101 -7.94 19.06 -2.71
CA ASP A 101 -8.62 18.93 -1.41
C ASP A 101 -8.72 20.25 -0.65
N ASP A 102 -8.14 21.34 -1.17
CA ASP A 102 -8.09 22.64 -0.49
C ASP A 102 -7.52 22.52 0.93
N ARG A 103 -6.51 21.65 1.06
CA ARG A 103 -5.86 21.33 2.33
C ARG A 103 -4.69 22.27 2.58
N ALA A 104 -4.46 22.60 3.85
CA ALA A 104 -3.26 23.33 4.23
C ALA A 104 -2.00 22.45 4.04
N PRO A 105 -0.85 23.04 3.67
CA PRO A 105 0.41 22.31 3.55
C PRO A 105 0.77 21.53 4.82
N GLY A 106 1.30 20.33 4.66
CA GLY A 106 1.69 19.44 5.76
C GLY A 106 0.56 18.62 6.39
N THR A 107 -0.71 18.91 6.07
CA THR A 107 -1.85 18.15 6.61
C THR A 107 -1.92 16.73 6.05
N ALA A 108 -2.52 15.82 6.83
CA ALA A 108 -2.73 14.43 6.40
C ALA A 108 -3.74 14.38 5.23
N PRO A 109 -3.50 13.54 4.20
CA PRO A 109 -4.49 13.27 3.19
C PRO A 109 -5.62 12.40 3.73
N ASN A 110 -6.75 12.40 3.02
CA ASN A 110 -7.81 11.44 3.24
C ASN A 110 -7.36 10.05 2.76
N THR A 111 -7.82 9.02 3.46
CA THR A 111 -7.50 7.62 3.26
C THR A 111 -8.77 6.78 3.32
N LEU A 112 -8.63 5.48 3.09
CA LEU A 112 -9.73 4.54 3.26
C LEU A 112 -10.33 4.60 4.68
N LEU A 113 -9.53 4.87 5.71
CA LEU A 113 -10.02 4.96 7.10
C LEU A 113 -11.07 6.05 7.27
N ASP A 114 -10.93 7.16 6.54
CA ASP A 114 -11.85 8.30 6.62
C ASP A 114 -13.21 8.02 5.91
N TYR A 115 -13.35 6.88 5.23
CA TYR A 115 -14.62 6.42 4.63
C TYR A 115 -15.39 5.46 5.54
N PHE A 116 -14.75 4.94 6.59
CA PHE A 116 -15.44 4.14 7.59
C PHE A 116 -16.20 5.03 8.57
N PRO A 117 -17.30 4.55 9.15
CA PRO A 117 -17.92 5.18 10.31
C PRO A 117 -16.93 5.28 11.48
N ASP A 118 -17.14 6.25 12.39
CA ASP A 118 -16.24 6.49 13.53
C ASP A 118 -16.06 5.28 14.46
N ASP A 119 -17.02 4.33 14.46
CA ASP A 119 -17.06 3.14 15.33
C ASP A 119 -16.62 1.84 14.63
N PHE A 120 -15.84 1.93 13.55
CA PHE A 120 -15.35 0.75 12.86
C PHE A 120 -14.35 -0.09 13.69
N LEU A 121 -14.34 -1.39 13.42
CA LEU A 121 -13.36 -2.33 13.98
C LEU A 121 -12.20 -2.53 13.01
N LEU A 122 -10.97 -2.32 13.48
CA LEU A 122 -9.76 -2.65 12.74
C LEU A 122 -9.19 -3.99 13.20
N VAL A 123 -8.84 -4.85 12.25
CA VAL A 123 -8.08 -6.08 12.52
C VAL A 123 -6.77 -6.03 11.76
N LEU A 124 -5.66 -6.10 12.50
CA LEU A 124 -4.32 -6.16 11.93
C LEU A 124 -3.79 -7.59 12.00
N ASP A 125 -3.78 -8.26 10.86
CA ASP A 125 -3.19 -9.58 10.69
C ASP A 125 -1.66 -9.51 10.67
N GLU A 126 -1.02 -10.58 11.16
CA GLU A 126 0.43 -10.65 11.42
C GLU A 126 0.99 -9.34 11.97
N SER A 127 0.36 -8.85 13.05
CA SER A 127 0.54 -7.48 13.56
C SER A 127 2.01 -7.13 13.83
N HIS A 128 2.81 -8.12 14.21
CA HIS A 128 4.23 -7.97 14.52
C HIS A 128 5.07 -7.54 13.31
N VAL A 129 4.59 -7.77 12.10
CA VAL A 129 5.15 -7.28 10.83
C VAL A 129 4.37 -6.06 10.32
N THR A 130 3.03 -6.13 10.35
CA THR A 130 2.15 -5.11 9.79
C THR A 130 2.28 -3.75 10.49
N VAL A 131 2.40 -3.72 11.82
CA VAL A 131 2.55 -2.47 12.59
C VAL A 131 3.84 -1.73 12.23
N PRO A 132 5.04 -2.35 12.29
CA PRO A 132 6.26 -1.70 11.81
C PRO A 132 6.18 -1.24 10.36
N GLN A 133 5.55 -2.03 9.48
CA GLN A 133 5.40 -1.67 8.08
C GLN A 133 4.59 -0.38 7.91
N ILE A 134 3.41 -0.27 8.54
CA ILE A 134 2.58 0.95 8.50
C ILE A 134 3.38 2.16 8.98
N GLY A 135 4.10 2.02 10.10
CA GLY A 135 4.93 3.10 10.65
C GLY A 135 6.07 3.56 9.73
N ALA A 136 6.58 2.67 8.86
CA ALA A 136 7.69 2.96 7.96
C ALA A 136 7.26 3.58 6.61
N MET A 137 6.00 3.43 6.19
CA MET A 137 5.54 3.82 4.85
C MET A 137 5.76 5.30 4.54
N TYR A 138 5.52 6.19 5.52
CA TYR A 138 5.69 7.63 5.33
C TYR A 138 7.14 8.00 5.04
N GLU A 139 8.10 7.50 5.81
CA GLU A 139 9.51 7.90 5.67
C GLU A 139 10.12 7.45 4.33
N GLY A 140 9.77 6.24 3.88
CA GLY A 140 10.18 5.74 2.57
C GLY A 140 9.64 6.60 1.43
N ASP A 141 8.35 6.94 1.48
CA ASP A 141 7.71 7.78 0.48
C ASP A 141 8.24 9.24 0.50
N ALA A 142 8.36 9.83 1.69
CA ALA A 142 8.84 11.19 1.87
C ALA A 142 10.28 11.36 1.37
N SER A 143 11.15 10.39 1.63
CA SER A 143 12.54 10.38 1.14
C SER A 143 12.58 10.43 -0.39
N ARG A 144 11.84 9.54 -1.06
CA ARG A 144 11.74 9.48 -2.53
C ARG A 144 11.18 10.77 -3.12
N LYS A 145 10.10 11.31 -2.54
CA LYS A 145 9.47 12.54 -3.03
C LYS A 145 10.34 13.77 -2.83
N ARG A 146 11.08 13.86 -1.72
CA ARG A 146 12.03 14.95 -1.48
C ARG A 146 13.07 15.04 -2.61
N THR A 147 13.64 13.92 -3.03
CA THR A 147 14.56 13.88 -4.18
C THR A 147 13.90 14.38 -5.47
N LEU A 148 12.65 14.01 -5.76
CA LEU A 148 11.93 14.51 -6.93
C LEU A 148 11.71 16.03 -6.88
N VAL A 149 11.36 16.58 -5.71
CA VAL A 149 11.16 18.02 -5.50
C VAL A 149 12.48 18.80 -5.57
N ASP A 150 13.55 18.25 -5.00
CA ASP A 150 14.88 18.87 -5.00
C ASP A 150 15.47 19.00 -6.41
N HIS A 151 15.14 18.04 -7.27
CA HIS A 151 15.53 18.01 -8.68
C HIS A 151 14.44 18.56 -9.63
N GLY A 152 13.43 19.27 -9.13
CA GLY A 152 12.45 19.96 -9.98
C GLY A 152 11.58 19.05 -10.86
N PHE A 153 11.36 17.79 -10.46
CA PHE A 153 10.40 16.90 -11.13
C PHE A 153 8.97 17.13 -10.67
N ARG A 154 8.77 17.60 -9.44
CA ARG A 154 7.46 17.84 -8.81
C ARG A 154 7.51 19.09 -7.92
N LEU A 155 6.34 19.69 -7.68
CA LEU A 155 6.16 20.78 -6.72
C LEU A 155 6.31 20.29 -5.27
N PRO A 156 6.65 21.17 -4.32
CA PRO A 156 6.68 20.83 -2.89
C PRO A 156 5.39 20.17 -2.37
N SER A 157 4.21 20.64 -2.81
CA SER A 157 2.90 20.07 -2.47
C SER A 157 2.73 18.59 -2.83
N ALA A 158 3.53 18.05 -3.75
CA ALA A 158 3.53 16.62 -4.03
C ALA A 158 3.91 15.79 -2.79
N MET A 159 4.66 16.35 -1.83
CA MET A 159 4.98 15.71 -0.57
C MET A 159 3.76 15.54 0.35
N ASP A 160 2.70 16.32 0.15
CA ASP A 160 1.44 16.21 0.90
C ASP A 160 0.47 15.17 0.31
N ASN A 161 0.82 14.60 -0.84
CA ASN A 161 0.26 13.36 -1.33
C ASN A 161 1.09 12.18 -0.80
N ARG A 162 0.75 11.67 0.37
CA ARG A 162 1.61 10.72 1.12
C ARG A 162 0.80 9.72 1.93
N PRO A 163 1.39 8.59 2.35
CA PRO A 163 0.81 7.78 3.42
C PRO A 163 0.68 8.59 4.71
N LEU A 164 -0.19 8.11 5.61
CA LEU A 164 -0.28 8.63 6.96
C LEU A 164 1.05 8.43 7.70
N LYS A 165 1.41 9.41 8.52
CA LYS A 165 2.39 9.19 9.58
C LYS A 165 1.80 8.26 10.62
N TRP A 166 2.66 7.61 11.39
CA TRP A 166 2.23 6.69 12.44
C TRP A 166 1.26 7.37 13.41
N GLU A 167 1.55 8.58 13.86
CA GLU A 167 0.70 9.34 14.79
C GLU A 167 -0.63 9.75 14.16
N GLU A 168 -0.69 9.92 12.84
CA GLU A 168 -1.93 10.24 12.12
C GLU A 168 -2.81 9.01 11.93
N PHE A 169 -2.21 7.84 11.76
CA PHE A 169 -2.89 6.55 11.76
C PHE A 169 -3.47 6.25 13.16
N LEU A 170 -2.68 6.42 14.22
CA LEU A 170 -3.14 6.21 15.60
C LEU A 170 -4.33 7.08 16.02
N LYS A 171 -4.49 8.26 15.42
CA LYS A 171 -5.63 9.15 15.68
C LYS A 171 -6.92 8.72 14.96
N ARG A 172 -6.80 7.86 13.96
CA ARG A 172 -7.92 7.39 13.11
C ARG A 172 -8.40 6.00 13.45
N ILE A 173 -7.63 5.26 14.25
CA ILE A 173 -8.02 3.93 14.71
C ILE A 173 -8.51 4.06 16.16
N ASP A 174 -9.58 3.33 16.47
CA ASP A 174 -10.05 3.16 17.83
C ASP A 174 -9.98 1.68 18.21
N GLN A 175 -11.10 0.96 18.11
CA GLN A 175 -11.14 -0.47 18.41
C GLN A 175 -10.28 -1.26 17.41
N THR A 176 -9.19 -1.84 17.92
CA THR A 176 -8.20 -2.55 17.10
C THR A 176 -7.89 -3.91 17.69
N VAL A 177 -7.99 -4.97 16.89
CA VAL A 177 -7.54 -6.33 17.22
C VAL A 177 -6.22 -6.58 16.51
N TYR A 178 -5.17 -6.80 17.30
CA TYR A 178 -3.86 -7.21 16.79
C TYR A 178 -3.79 -8.74 16.79
N LEU A 179 -3.73 -9.35 15.60
CA LEU A 179 -3.63 -10.79 15.43
C LEU A 179 -2.21 -11.16 15.06
N SER A 180 -1.57 -12.00 15.87
CA SER A 180 -0.21 -12.49 15.64
C SER A 180 0.07 -13.70 16.51
N ALA A 181 0.77 -14.70 15.97
CA ALA A 181 1.34 -15.78 16.78
C ALA A 181 2.51 -15.30 17.66
N THR A 182 3.15 -14.20 17.27
CA THR A 182 4.33 -13.60 17.93
C THR A 182 4.14 -12.09 18.11
N PRO A 183 3.20 -11.62 18.96
CA PRO A 183 2.88 -10.20 19.11
C PRO A 183 4.12 -9.34 19.41
N GLY A 184 4.26 -8.21 18.72
CA GLY A 184 5.36 -7.29 18.91
C GLY A 184 5.25 -6.46 20.19
N LYS A 185 6.30 -5.68 20.48
CA LYS A 185 6.37 -4.82 21.66
C LYS A 185 5.27 -3.76 21.69
N TYR A 186 4.87 -3.26 20.53
CA TYR A 186 3.87 -2.21 20.43
C TYR A 186 2.51 -2.77 20.87
N GLU A 187 2.10 -3.89 20.30
CA GLU A 187 0.82 -4.55 20.57
C GLU A 187 0.70 -4.96 22.04
N LEU A 188 1.76 -5.56 22.59
CA LEU A 188 1.84 -5.92 24.01
C LEU A 188 1.75 -4.72 24.97
N SER A 189 2.06 -3.50 24.50
CA SER A 189 1.96 -2.28 25.30
C SER A 189 0.60 -1.58 25.19
N ARG A 190 -0.31 -2.07 24.33
CA ARG A 190 -1.62 -1.44 24.08
C ARG A 190 -2.76 -2.00 24.92
N GLY A 191 -2.60 -3.18 25.52
CA GLY A 191 -3.65 -3.82 26.33
C GLY A 191 -3.15 -4.36 27.66
N ASP A 192 -4.08 -4.65 28.57
CA ASP A 192 -3.83 -5.27 29.88
C ASP A 192 -3.69 -6.80 29.78
N GLY A 193 -2.99 -7.29 28.74
CA GLY A 193 -2.82 -8.71 28.45
C GLY A 193 -3.17 -9.08 27.00
N PHE A 194 -3.34 -10.38 26.75
CA PHE A 194 -3.67 -10.93 25.44
C PHE A 194 -4.71 -12.05 25.55
N VAL A 195 -5.44 -12.29 24.47
CA VAL A 195 -6.31 -13.45 24.32
C VAL A 195 -5.51 -14.54 23.62
N GLU A 196 -5.30 -15.66 24.30
CA GLU A 196 -4.52 -16.77 23.78
C GLU A 196 -5.41 -17.81 23.06
N GLN A 197 -5.03 -18.19 21.85
CA GLN A 197 -5.68 -19.26 21.09
C GLN A 197 -4.64 -20.24 20.56
N ILE A 198 -4.19 -21.15 21.42
CA ILE A 198 -3.18 -22.18 21.09
C ILE A 198 -3.78 -23.52 20.67
N ILE A 199 -5.03 -23.82 21.05
CA ILE A 199 -5.64 -25.12 20.78
C ILE A 199 -6.13 -25.17 19.34
N ARG A 200 -5.51 -26.03 18.52
CA ARG A 200 -5.94 -26.28 17.13
C ARG A 200 -7.12 -27.25 17.11
N PRO A 201 -8.23 -26.94 16.40
CA PRO A 201 -9.39 -27.85 16.30
C PRO A 201 -9.05 -29.23 15.72
N THR A 202 -7.98 -29.33 14.94
CA THR A 202 -7.48 -30.58 14.34
C THR A 202 -6.71 -31.47 15.33
N GLY A 203 -6.35 -30.96 16.51
CA GLY A 203 -5.50 -31.66 17.48
C GLY A 203 -4.01 -31.69 17.11
N LEU A 204 -3.58 -30.95 16.08
CA LEU A 204 -2.17 -30.83 15.71
C LEU A 204 -1.37 -30.15 16.84
N VAL A 205 -0.30 -30.80 17.27
CA VAL A 205 0.64 -30.30 18.29
C VAL A 205 1.77 -29.52 17.65
N ASP A 206 2.43 -28.67 18.44
CA ASP A 206 3.67 -28.02 18.01
C ASP A 206 4.77 -29.08 17.80
N PRO A 207 5.65 -28.89 16.80
CA PRO A 207 6.69 -29.85 16.50
C PRO A 207 7.78 -29.87 17.58
N GLU A 208 8.45 -31.01 17.73
CA GLU A 208 9.64 -31.14 18.58
C GLU A 208 10.81 -30.35 18.00
N VAL A 209 11.58 -29.68 18.88
CA VAL A 209 12.75 -28.89 18.49
C VAL A 209 14.02 -29.58 19.00
N VAL A 210 14.92 -29.93 18.08
CA VAL A 210 16.21 -30.57 18.37
C VAL A 210 17.35 -29.64 17.94
N VAL A 211 18.31 -29.39 18.85
CA VAL A 211 19.50 -28.59 18.57
C VAL A 211 20.70 -29.51 18.37
N LYS A 212 21.32 -29.46 17.18
CA LYS A 212 22.50 -30.26 16.81
C LYS A 212 23.74 -29.37 16.60
N PRO A 213 24.98 -29.89 16.78
CA PRO A 213 26.21 -29.15 16.48
C PRO A 213 26.34 -28.77 15.00
N THR A 214 27.17 -27.78 14.68
CA THR A 214 27.43 -27.34 13.30
C THR A 214 28.38 -28.27 12.54
N GLU A 215 29.23 -29.02 13.25
CA GLU A 215 30.13 -30.01 12.66
C GLU A 215 29.31 -31.16 12.04
N GLY A 216 29.50 -31.41 10.75
CA GLY A 216 28.75 -32.45 10.02
C GLY A 216 27.27 -32.13 9.75
N GLN A 217 26.82 -30.89 9.98
CA GLN A 217 25.40 -30.52 9.87
C GLN A 217 24.76 -30.81 8.51
N ILE A 218 25.54 -30.73 7.41
CA ILE A 218 25.02 -30.95 6.06
C ILE A 218 24.79 -32.44 5.81
N ASP A 219 25.73 -33.30 6.23
CA ASP A 219 25.60 -34.75 6.11
C ASP A 219 24.44 -35.28 6.97
N ASP A 220 24.30 -34.75 8.19
CA ASP A 220 23.16 -35.02 9.07
C ASP A 220 21.83 -34.60 8.43
N LEU A 221 21.77 -33.39 7.85
CA LEU A 221 20.58 -32.90 7.15
C LEU A 221 20.23 -33.74 5.92
N VAL A 222 21.22 -34.19 5.14
CA VAL A 222 21.00 -35.09 3.99
C VAL A 222 20.40 -36.42 4.45
N HIS A 223 20.88 -36.97 5.57
CA HIS A 223 20.33 -38.18 6.16
C HIS A 223 18.86 -37.98 6.57
N GLU A 224 18.55 -36.92 7.32
CA GLU A 224 17.19 -36.59 7.75
C GLU A 224 16.25 -36.38 6.54
N ILE A 225 16.69 -35.67 5.50
CA ILE A 225 15.90 -35.46 4.28
C ILE A 225 15.53 -36.81 3.64
N ARG A 226 16.48 -37.75 3.53
CA ARG A 226 16.24 -39.07 2.94
C ARG A 226 15.22 -39.87 3.74
N GLU A 227 15.30 -39.84 5.07
CA GLU A 227 14.29 -40.49 5.92
C GLU A 227 12.89 -39.91 5.73
N ARG A 228 12.76 -38.59 5.53
CA ARG A 228 11.45 -37.95 5.26
C ARG A 228 10.92 -38.31 3.88
N VAL A 229 11.80 -38.43 2.88
CA VAL A 229 11.43 -38.87 1.52
C VAL A 229 10.87 -40.31 1.53
N GLU A 230 11.46 -41.22 2.32
CA GLU A 230 10.95 -42.59 2.47
C GLU A 230 9.52 -42.65 3.03
N ARG A 231 9.08 -41.58 3.74
CA ARG A 231 7.74 -41.44 4.31
C ARG A 231 6.80 -40.55 3.49
N ASP A 232 7.22 -40.13 2.30
CA ASP A 232 6.52 -39.14 1.46
C ASP A 232 6.24 -37.80 2.19
N GLU A 233 7.14 -37.38 3.08
CA GLU A 233 7.09 -36.08 3.76
C GLU A 233 7.94 -35.04 3.02
N ARG A 234 7.87 -33.76 3.44
CA ARG A 234 8.62 -32.65 2.82
C ARG A 234 9.43 -31.90 3.87
N VAL A 235 10.52 -31.28 3.44
CA VAL A 235 11.46 -30.55 4.31
C VAL A 235 11.58 -29.10 3.83
N LEU A 236 11.61 -28.18 4.79
CA LEU A 236 11.96 -26.78 4.57
C LEU A 236 13.29 -26.48 5.25
N VAL A 237 14.20 -25.84 4.53
CA VAL A 237 15.52 -25.45 5.03
C VAL A 237 15.68 -23.95 4.85
N THR A 238 16.07 -23.26 5.92
CA THR A 238 16.30 -21.81 5.90
C THR A 238 17.78 -21.52 6.11
N THR A 239 18.38 -20.72 5.22
CA THR A 239 19.78 -20.24 5.35
C THR A 239 19.82 -18.72 5.49
N LEU A 240 20.96 -18.18 5.91
CA LEU A 240 21.10 -16.75 6.19
C LEU A 240 21.26 -15.87 4.94
N THR A 241 21.81 -16.41 3.85
CA THR A 241 22.08 -15.63 2.63
C THR A 241 21.57 -16.35 1.40
N LYS A 242 21.24 -15.57 0.35
CA LYS A 242 20.85 -16.11 -0.96
C LYS A 242 21.89 -17.06 -1.52
N LYS A 243 23.17 -16.67 -1.46
CA LYS A 243 24.28 -17.49 -1.94
C LYS A 243 24.35 -18.84 -1.21
N MET A 244 24.17 -18.87 0.12
CA MET A 244 24.13 -20.13 0.86
C MET A 244 22.95 -21.01 0.44
N SER A 245 21.79 -20.42 0.16
CA SER A 245 20.63 -21.17 -0.35
C SER A 245 20.93 -21.78 -1.72
N GLU A 246 21.54 -20.99 -2.61
CA GLU A 246 21.93 -21.41 -3.97
C GLU A 246 22.96 -22.55 -3.90
N ASP A 247 24.09 -22.34 -3.20
CA ASP A 247 25.16 -23.33 -3.04
C ASP A 247 24.63 -24.65 -2.43
N LEU A 248 23.74 -24.56 -1.43
CA LEU A 248 23.14 -25.73 -0.79
C LEU A 248 22.15 -26.45 -1.72
N THR A 249 21.38 -25.70 -2.52
CA THR A 249 20.46 -26.27 -3.51
C THR A 249 21.23 -27.04 -4.57
N ASP A 250 22.31 -26.48 -5.11
CA ASP A 250 23.15 -27.15 -6.11
C ASP A 250 23.78 -28.42 -5.56
N TYR A 251 24.32 -28.36 -4.32
CA TYR A 251 24.83 -29.54 -3.64
C TYR A 251 23.78 -30.65 -3.49
N PHE A 252 22.55 -30.31 -3.09
CA PHE A 252 21.46 -31.29 -3.00
C PHE A 252 21.05 -31.86 -4.36
N LEU A 253 21.05 -31.06 -5.42
CA LEU A 253 20.79 -31.54 -6.78
C LEU A 253 21.87 -32.52 -7.26
N GLU A 254 23.15 -32.26 -6.97
CA GLU A 254 24.25 -33.18 -7.27
C GLU A 254 24.10 -34.53 -6.56
N LEU A 255 23.56 -34.53 -5.35
CA LEU A 255 23.21 -35.74 -4.58
C LEU A 255 21.92 -36.43 -5.04
N GLY A 256 21.24 -35.90 -6.07
CA GLY A 256 20.00 -36.44 -6.62
C GLY A 256 18.74 -36.12 -5.79
N ILE A 257 18.81 -35.16 -4.88
CA ILE A 257 17.66 -34.71 -4.07
C ILE A 257 16.80 -33.74 -4.91
N GLN A 258 15.50 -33.96 -4.94
CA GLN A 258 14.57 -33.04 -5.58
C GLN A 258 14.36 -31.81 -4.69
N VAL A 259 14.92 -30.67 -5.09
CA VAL A 259 14.90 -29.43 -4.31
C VAL A 259 14.53 -28.23 -5.18
N ARG A 260 13.92 -27.21 -4.56
CA ARG A 260 13.66 -25.90 -5.16
C ARG A 260 14.06 -24.80 -4.19
N TYR A 261 14.70 -23.78 -4.72
CA TYR A 261 15.08 -22.57 -4.02
C TYR A 261 13.96 -21.52 -4.08
N LEU A 262 13.71 -20.82 -2.97
CA LEU A 262 12.80 -19.68 -2.84
C LEU A 262 13.46 -18.56 -2.00
N HIS A 263 13.30 -17.30 -2.42
CA HIS A 263 13.83 -16.13 -1.72
C HIS A 263 12.99 -14.86 -1.92
#